data_AF-A0A3S1RKY1-F1
#
_entry.id   AF-A0A3S1RKY1-F1
#
_cell.length_a   1.000
_cell.length_b   1.000
_cell.length_c   1.000
_cell.angle_alpha   90.00
_cell.angle_beta   90.00
_cell.angle_gamma   90.00
#
_symmetry.space_group_name_H-M   'P 1'
#
loop_
_entity.id
_entity.type
_entity.pdbx_description
1 polymer ?
#
loop_
_entity_poly.entity_id
_entity_poly.type
_entity_poly.pdbx_seq_one_letter_code
_entity_poly.pdbx_strand_id
1 'polypeptide(L)'
;LYERVIEVDERVRADGCVERLLDIAACRPAIEQARADGIDAVAIVFMHAWKYPDHEKAVAKVCRKIGFSQISVSHEVSPLIKLVGRGDTTVVDAYLSPILSRYVQRVAGELGAGPRLMFMMSSGGLTAADMFQGKDALLSGPAGGVVGMVETAKLAGFEKVIGFDMGGTSTDVAHYDGEYERAFDTEVAGVRIRAPMMRIHTVAAGGGSILHY
;
A
#
# COMPACT_ATOMS: atom_id res chain seq x y z
N LEU A 1 6.17 10.55 -6.59
CA LEU A 1 5.29 9.98 -5.54
C LEU A 1 5.14 10.91 -4.34
N TYR A 2 6.19 11.61 -3.92
CA TYR A 2 6.12 12.64 -2.90
C TYR A 2 6.53 14.00 -3.48
N GLU A 3 6.15 15.08 -2.79
CA GLU A 3 6.47 16.46 -3.17
C GLU A 3 7.63 17.03 -2.34
N ARG A 4 7.69 16.68 -1.04
CA ARG A 4 8.63 17.26 -0.08
C ARG A 4 9.23 16.18 0.83
N VAL A 5 10.51 16.35 1.17
CA VAL A 5 11.22 15.55 2.17
C VAL A 5 11.65 16.47 3.30
N ILE A 6 11.39 16.06 4.53
CA ILE A 6 11.86 16.73 5.74
C ILE A 6 12.78 15.74 6.43
N GLU A 7 14.07 16.08 6.51
CA GLU A 7 15.03 15.28 7.26
C GLU A 7 14.90 15.59 8.76
N VAL A 8 14.88 14.54 9.58
CA VAL A 8 14.82 14.64 11.03
C VAL A 8 16.13 14.10 11.58
N ASP A 9 16.78 14.88 12.43
CA ASP A 9 18.07 14.53 12.99
C ASP A 9 17.90 13.63 14.23
N GLU A 10 17.44 12.39 14.01
CA GLU A 10 17.29 11.37 15.05
C GLU A 10 18.04 10.08 14.71
N ARG A 11 18.36 9.26 15.72
CA ARG A 11 18.98 7.96 15.49
C ARG A 11 18.72 6.95 16.60
N VAL A 12 18.15 5.81 16.22
CA VAL A 12 18.10 4.59 17.04
C VAL A 12 18.98 3.52 16.38
N ARG A 13 19.79 2.82 17.17
CA ARG A 13 20.65 1.73 16.70
C ARG A 13 19.90 0.40 16.58
N ALA A 14 20.51 -0.59 15.95
CA ALA A 14 19.91 -1.91 15.76
C ALA A 14 19.66 -2.69 17.07
N ASP A 15 20.35 -2.33 18.15
CA ASP A 15 20.17 -2.86 19.51
C ASP A 15 19.11 -2.10 20.33
N GLY A 16 18.60 -0.98 19.81
CA GLY A 16 17.62 -0.12 20.47
C GLY A 16 18.23 1.03 21.26
N CYS A 17 19.57 1.15 21.31
CA CYS A 17 20.22 2.30 21.91
C CYS A 17 19.90 3.56 21.12
N VAL A 18 19.40 4.60 21.80
CA VAL A 18 19.18 5.91 21.18
C VAL A 18 20.52 6.62 21.09
N GLU A 19 21.02 6.77 19.87
CA GLU A 19 22.28 7.46 19.57
C GLU A 19 22.05 8.97 19.39
N ARG A 20 20.89 9.35 18.87
CA ARG A 20 20.45 10.74 18.77
C ARG A 20 18.98 10.84 19.11
N LEU A 21 18.67 11.64 20.12
CA LEU A 21 17.32 11.89 20.58
C LEU A 21 16.53 12.61 19.48
N LEU A 22 15.25 12.26 19.35
CA LEU A 22 14.33 12.99 18.49
C LEU A 22 14.07 14.39 19.05
N ASP A 23 14.45 15.43 18.30
CA ASP A 23 14.06 16.81 18.58
C ASP A 23 12.83 17.20 17.74
N ILE A 24 11.65 17.06 18.35
CA ILE A 24 10.38 17.46 17.74
C ILE A 24 10.33 18.98 17.50
N ALA A 25 10.92 19.79 18.38
CA ALA A 25 10.85 21.23 18.26
C ALA A 25 11.61 21.71 17.02
N ALA A 26 12.71 21.05 16.66
CA ALA A 26 13.49 21.34 15.46
C ALA A 26 12.73 21.02 14.16
N CYS A 27 12.01 19.90 14.08
CA CYS A 27 11.31 19.51 12.85
C CYS A 27 9.89 20.09 12.72
N ARG A 28 9.28 20.52 13.84
CA ARG A 28 7.89 21.02 13.87
C ARG A 28 7.61 22.17 12.88
N PRO A 29 8.46 23.22 12.76
CA PRO A 29 8.19 24.32 11.82
C PRO A 29 8.10 23.86 10.37
N ALA A 30 8.96 22.92 9.95
CA ALA A 30 8.92 22.37 8.59
C ALA A 30 7.66 21.55 8.33
N ILE A 31 7.20 20.78 9.33
CA ILE A 31 5.96 19.99 9.25
C ILE A 31 4.73 20.92 9.18
N GLU A 32 4.71 21.99 9.99
CA GLU A 32 3.64 23.00 9.97
C GLU A 32 3.59 23.75 8.64
N GLN A 33 4.76 24.12 8.10
CA GLN A 33 4.82 24.76 6.78
C GLN A 33 4.34 23.82 5.68
N ALA A 34 4.72 22.54 5.68
CA ALA A 34 4.22 21.56 4.73
C ALA A 34 2.69 21.46 4.76
N ARG A 35 2.10 21.51 5.96
CA ARG A 35 0.64 21.55 6.11
C ARG A 35 0.03 22.83 5.53
N ALA A 36 0.62 23.98 5.85
CA ALA A 36 0.16 25.28 5.37
C ALA A 36 0.22 25.41 3.84
N ASP A 37 1.19 24.75 3.21
CA ASP A 37 1.35 24.69 1.75
C ASP A 37 0.37 23.73 1.06
N GLY A 38 -0.51 23.07 1.82
CA GLY A 38 -1.58 22.22 1.28
C GLY A 38 -1.27 20.71 1.26
N ILE A 39 -0.13 20.27 1.77
CA ILE A 39 0.16 18.84 1.91
C ILE A 39 -0.74 18.26 3.02
N ASP A 40 -1.49 17.22 2.69
CA ASP A 40 -2.49 16.60 3.60
C ASP A 40 -2.17 15.15 3.97
N ALA A 41 -1.25 14.51 3.25
CA ALA A 41 -0.77 13.16 3.51
C ALA A 41 0.72 13.16 3.81
N VAL A 42 1.14 12.36 4.80
CA VAL A 42 2.55 12.23 5.19
C VAL A 42 2.94 10.76 5.39
N ALA A 43 4.14 10.42 4.92
CA ALA A 43 4.80 9.16 5.20
C ALA A 43 5.95 9.40 6.19
N ILE A 44 6.00 8.62 7.28
CA ILE A 44 7.02 8.75 8.33
C ILE A 44 7.86 7.48 8.32
N VAL A 45 9.17 7.62 8.11
CA VAL A 45 10.09 6.49 7.95
C VAL A 45 11.40 6.77 8.68
N PHE A 46 11.67 6.04 9.75
CA PHE A 46 12.94 6.13 10.50
C PHE A 46 13.71 4.83 10.48
N MET A 47 15.03 4.93 10.67
CA MET A 47 15.91 3.76 10.75
C MET A 47 15.56 2.90 11.98
N HIS A 48 15.54 1.58 11.79
CA HIS A 48 15.20 0.59 12.83
C HIS A 48 13.79 0.70 13.47
N ALA A 49 12.91 1.56 12.96
CA ALA A 49 11.56 1.74 13.49
C ALA A 49 10.67 0.48 13.41
N TRP A 50 10.98 -0.45 12.49
CA TRP A 50 10.36 -1.78 12.42
C TRP A 50 10.47 -2.58 13.74
N LYS A 51 11.44 -2.23 14.61
CA LYS A 51 11.63 -2.82 15.93
C LYS A 51 11.48 -1.79 17.07
N TYR A 52 11.94 -0.56 16.87
CA TYR A 52 11.94 0.52 17.87
C TYR A 52 11.16 1.74 17.37
N PRO A 53 9.82 1.72 17.43
CA PRO A 53 8.96 2.66 16.71
C PRO A 53 8.73 4.01 17.41
N ASP A 54 9.30 4.22 18.60
CA ASP A 54 8.88 5.32 19.49
C ASP A 54 9.08 6.71 18.87
N HIS A 55 10.16 6.91 18.11
CA HIS A 55 10.38 8.16 17.39
C HIS A 55 9.33 8.38 16.28
N GLU A 56 9.00 7.34 15.50
CA GLU A 56 7.95 7.46 14.47
C GLU A 56 6.58 7.76 15.09
N LYS A 57 6.24 7.09 16.19
CA LYS A 57 5.00 7.33 16.94
C LYS A 57 4.91 8.76 17.46
N ALA A 58 6.03 9.31 17.93
CA ALA A 58 6.11 10.67 18.43
C ALA A 58 5.88 11.70 17.31
N VAL A 59 6.52 11.52 16.15
CA VAL A 59 6.28 12.39 14.97
C VAL A 59 4.85 12.23 14.45
N ALA A 60 4.32 11.01 14.39
CA ALA A 60 2.93 10.77 13.97
C ALA A 60 1.93 11.50 14.87
N LYS A 61 2.17 11.54 16.19
CA LYS A 61 1.35 12.32 17.13
C LYS A 61 1.39 13.82 16.84
N VAL A 62 2.53 14.36 16.42
CA VAL A 62 2.68 15.77 16.03
C VAL A 62 1.92 16.04 14.74
N CYS A 63 2.08 15.21 13.71
CA CYS A 63 1.34 15.33 12.46
C CYS A 63 -0.19 15.28 12.69
N ARG A 64 -0.67 14.38 13.58
CA ARG A 64 -2.10 14.32 13.98
C ARG A 64 -2.57 15.63 14.62
N LYS A 65 -1.76 16.24 15.50
CA LYS A 65 -2.09 17.51 16.15
C LYS A 65 -2.10 18.70 15.19
N ILE A 66 -1.21 18.69 14.20
CA ILE A 66 -1.13 19.73 13.15
C ILE A 66 -2.31 19.58 12.16
N GLY A 67 -2.90 18.39 12.06
CA GLY A 67 -4.14 18.16 11.31
C GLY A 67 -3.93 17.58 9.91
N PHE A 68 -2.87 16.79 9.70
CA PHE A 68 -2.77 15.94 8.50
C PHE A 68 -3.91 14.90 8.53
N SER A 69 -4.63 14.74 7.41
CA SER A 69 -5.74 13.78 7.32
C SER A 69 -5.27 12.34 7.13
N GLN A 70 -4.12 12.14 6.48
CA GLN A 70 -3.51 10.83 6.25
C GLN A 70 -2.08 10.78 6.76
N ILE A 71 -1.80 9.80 7.62
CA ILE A 71 -0.48 9.60 8.23
C ILE A 71 -0.13 8.13 8.12
N SER A 72 0.78 7.80 7.22
CA SER A 72 1.29 6.44 7.04
C SER A 72 2.62 6.32 7.79
N VAL A 73 2.67 5.43 8.78
CA VAL A 73 3.83 5.25 9.64
C VAL A 73 4.52 3.93 9.30
N SER A 74 5.82 3.95 9.03
CA SER A 74 6.46 2.82 8.34
C SER A 74 6.45 1.52 9.14
N HIS A 75 6.58 1.59 10.47
CA HIS A 75 6.46 0.40 11.33
C HIS A 75 5.05 -0.20 11.38
N GLU A 76 4.01 0.56 11.02
CA GLU A 76 2.63 0.05 10.95
C GLU A 76 2.33 -0.49 9.54
N VAL A 77 2.80 0.22 8.51
CA VAL A 77 2.51 -0.10 7.10
C VAL A 77 3.32 -1.30 6.60
N SER A 78 4.62 -1.35 6.91
CA SER A 78 5.50 -2.44 6.45
C SER A 78 6.62 -2.66 7.48
N PRO A 79 6.37 -3.41 8.58
CA PRO A 79 7.31 -3.63 9.70
C PRO A 79 8.51 -4.54 9.34
N LEU A 80 9.17 -4.29 8.21
CA LEU A 80 10.30 -5.06 7.71
C LEU A 80 11.60 -4.26 7.83
N ILE A 81 12.71 -4.96 8.04
CA ILE A 81 14.01 -4.36 8.35
C ILE A 81 14.54 -3.38 7.28
N LYS A 82 14.31 -3.68 5.99
CA LYS A 82 14.91 -2.93 4.88
C LYS A 82 14.27 -1.55 4.70
N LEU A 83 15.04 -0.50 5.00
CA LEU A 83 14.57 0.90 4.98
C LEU A 83 13.97 1.30 3.63
N VAL A 84 14.66 1.06 2.52
CA VAL A 84 14.24 1.54 1.18
C VAL A 84 12.88 0.96 0.80
N GLY A 85 12.74 -0.38 0.79
CA GLY A 85 11.45 -1.00 0.43
C GLY A 85 10.32 -0.69 1.42
N ARG A 86 10.64 -0.57 2.73
CA ARG A 86 9.66 -0.11 3.73
C ARG A 86 9.22 1.33 3.46
N GLY A 87 10.16 2.22 3.15
CA GLY A 87 9.91 3.60 2.83
C GLY A 87 9.06 3.76 1.57
N ASP A 88 9.44 3.10 0.48
CA ASP A 88 8.69 3.09 -0.78
C ASP A 88 7.23 2.67 -0.55
N THR A 89 7.02 1.58 0.20
CA THR A 89 5.67 1.09 0.56
C THR A 89 4.90 2.11 1.40
N THR A 90 5.56 2.78 2.34
CA THR A 90 4.93 3.79 3.22
C THR A 90 4.51 5.03 2.43
N VAL A 91 5.31 5.45 1.45
CA VAL A 91 4.99 6.55 0.55
C VAL A 91 3.81 6.20 -0.36
N VAL A 92 3.81 4.98 -0.93
CA VAL A 92 2.68 4.48 -1.74
C VAL A 92 1.39 4.47 -0.93
N ASP A 93 1.45 3.96 0.31
CA ASP A 93 0.30 3.93 1.19
C ASP A 93 -0.24 5.34 1.52
N ALA A 94 0.65 6.29 1.83
CA ALA A 94 0.28 7.69 2.09
C ALA A 94 -0.38 8.34 0.87
N TYR A 95 0.10 8.02 -0.33
CA TYR A 95 -0.41 8.56 -1.59
C TYR A 95 -1.79 7.99 -1.95
N LEU A 96 -1.98 6.68 -1.82
CA LEU A 96 -3.19 5.99 -2.29
C LEU A 96 -4.33 6.00 -1.27
N SER A 97 -4.04 5.92 0.02
CA SER A 97 -5.07 5.78 1.06
C SER A 97 -6.14 6.89 1.04
N PRO A 98 -5.82 8.18 0.83
CA PRO A 98 -6.84 9.23 0.74
C PRO A 98 -7.77 9.06 -0.47
N ILE A 99 -7.22 8.59 -1.59
CA ILE A 99 -7.98 8.36 -2.83
C ILE A 99 -8.96 7.21 -2.63
N LEU A 100 -8.47 6.10 -2.05
CA LEU A 100 -9.29 4.93 -1.75
C LEU A 100 -10.35 5.23 -0.69
N SER A 101 -9.99 5.93 0.39
CA SER A 101 -10.93 6.26 1.47
C SER A 101 -12.13 7.03 0.94
N ARG A 102 -11.94 7.99 0.02
CA ARG A 102 -13.06 8.71 -0.63
C ARG A 102 -13.97 7.77 -1.42
N TYR A 103 -13.37 6.84 -2.16
CA TYR A 103 -14.13 5.83 -2.92
C TYR A 103 -14.94 4.91 -2.00
N VAL A 104 -14.29 4.38 -0.97
CA VAL A 104 -14.89 3.51 0.04
C VAL A 104 -16.06 4.22 0.74
N GLN A 105 -15.86 5.47 1.18
CA GLN A 105 -16.90 6.26 1.84
C GLN A 105 -18.10 6.53 0.93
N ARG A 106 -17.87 6.81 -0.36
CA ARG A 106 -18.97 7.00 -1.32
C ARG A 106 -19.80 5.72 -1.46
N VAL A 107 -19.16 4.57 -1.66
CA VAL A 107 -19.85 3.27 -1.79
C VAL A 107 -20.59 2.92 -0.49
N ALA A 108 -19.96 3.12 0.67
CA ALA A 108 -20.59 2.88 1.96
C ALA A 108 -21.80 3.80 2.19
N GLY A 109 -21.70 5.08 1.80
CA GLY A 109 -22.79 6.04 1.90
C GLY A 109 -24.00 5.67 1.03
N GLU A 110 -23.76 5.18 -0.19
CA GLU A 110 -24.82 4.72 -1.10
C GLU A 110 -25.47 3.41 -0.63
N LEU A 111 -24.71 2.51 0.02
CA LEU A 111 -25.23 1.26 0.59
C LEU A 111 -26.01 1.46 1.91
N GLY A 112 -25.78 2.57 2.63
CA GLY A 112 -26.42 2.87 3.90
C GLY A 112 -26.10 1.84 5.00
N ALA A 113 -27.08 1.54 5.86
CA ALA A 113 -26.96 0.51 6.91
C ALA A 113 -27.06 -0.94 6.35
N GLY A 114 -26.68 -1.13 5.09
CA GLY A 114 -26.72 -2.39 4.38
C GLY A 114 -25.68 -3.40 4.86
N PRO A 115 -25.33 -4.39 4.01
CA PRO A 115 -24.41 -5.46 4.39
C PRO A 115 -23.01 -4.91 4.72
N ARG A 116 -22.24 -5.69 5.49
CA ARG A 116 -20.84 -5.38 5.76
C ARG A 116 -20.08 -5.26 4.44
N LEU A 117 -19.59 -4.05 4.14
CA LEU A 117 -18.82 -3.78 2.95
C LEU A 117 -17.40 -4.36 3.10
N MET A 118 -17.03 -5.23 2.17
CA MET A 118 -15.74 -5.91 2.11
C MET A 118 -15.07 -5.61 0.77
N PHE A 119 -13.76 -5.40 0.78
CA PHE A 119 -12.94 -5.15 -0.41
C PHE A 119 -11.95 -6.28 -0.63
N MET A 120 -11.74 -6.63 -1.90
CA MET A 120 -10.66 -7.51 -2.32
C MET A 120 -9.32 -6.82 -2.05
N MET A 121 -8.38 -7.58 -1.48
CA MET A 121 -6.99 -7.17 -1.30
C MET A 121 -6.12 -7.79 -2.39
N SER A 122 -4.96 -7.19 -2.64
CA SER A 122 -3.93 -7.71 -3.53
C SER A 122 -3.48 -9.13 -3.19
N SER A 123 -3.65 -9.57 -1.94
CA SER A 123 -3.32 -10.92 -1.48
C SER A 123 -4.36 -11.98 -1.88
N GLY A 124 -5.47 -11.60 -2.51
CA GLY A 124 -6.61 -12.46 -2.84
C GLY A 124 -7.61 -12.67 -1.69
N GLY A 125 -7.42 -11.99 -0.56
CA GLY A 125 -8.35 -12.03 0.58
C GLY A 125 -9.31 -10.86 0.61
N LEU A 126 -10.32 -10.92 1.48
CA LEU A 126 -11.23 -9.79 1.73
C LEU A 126 -10.86 -9.07 3.03
N THR A 127 -10.96 -7.74 3.03
CA THR A 127 -10.87 -6.92 4.25
C THR A 127 -12.06 -5.99 4.36
N ALA A 128 -12.38 -5.55 5.58
CA ALA A 128 -13.45 -4.59 5.80
C ALA A 128 -13.05 -3.19 5.30
N ALA A 129 -14.05 -2.41 4.92
CA ALA A 129 -13.89 -1.06 4.40
C ALA A 129 -13.02 -0.13 5.26
N ASP A 130 -13.13 -0.23 6.58
CA ASP A 130 -12.38 0.54 7.58
C ASP A 130 -10.92 0.11 7.75
N MET A 131 -10.61 -1.12 7.33
CA MET A 131 -9.27 -1.72 7.40
C MET A 131 -8.55 -1.72 6.04
N PHE A 132 -9.16 -1.16 5.00
CA PHE A 132 -8.61 -1.18 3.64
C PHE A 132 -7.60 -0.04 3.44
N GLN A 133 -6.33 -0.38 3.28
CA GLN A 133 -5.23 0.58 3.12
C GLN A 133 -4.76 0.67 1.67
N GLY A 134 -4.10 1.79 1.34
CA GLY A 134 -3.51 2.08 0.02
C GLY A 134 -2.68 0.94 -0.54
N LYS A 135 -1.77 0.41 0.27
CA LYS A 135 -0.87 -0.68 -0.12
C LYS A 135 -1.59 -2.00 -0.48
N ASP A 136 -2.77 -2.25 0.09
CA ASP A 136 -3.49 -3.53 -0.06
C ASP A 136 -4.44 -3.53 -1.27
N ALA A 137 -4.57 -2.40 -1.96
CA ALA A 137 -5.47 -2.24 -3.10
C ALA A 137 -4.79 -2.44 -4.46
N LEU A 138 -3.47 -2.52 -4.49
CA LEU A 138 -2.70 -2.58 -5.73
C LEU A 138 -2.93 -3.92 -6.43
N LEU A 139 -3.54 -3.92 -7.62
CA LEU A 139 -3.93 -5.13 -8.34
C LEU A 139 -4.97 -6.01 -7.59
N SER A 140 -5.80 -5.41 -6.73
CA SER A 140 -6.86 -6.16 -6.04
C SER A 140 -7.94 -6.72 -6.98
N GLY A 141 -8.24 -6.03 -8.09
CA GLY A 141 -9.17 -6.50 -9.12
C GLY A 141 -8.69 -7.80 -9.77
N PRO A 142 -7.50 -7.82 -10.39
CA PRO A 142 -6.90 -9.04 -10.94
C PRO A 142 -6.77 -10.16 -9.90
N ALA A 143 -6.42 -9.85 -8.65
CA ALA A 143 -6.38 -10.85 -7.57
C ALA A 143 -7.74 -11.55 -7.38
N GLY A 144 -8.84 -10.81 -7.44
CA GLY A 144 -10.19 -11.38 -7.41
C GLY A 144 -10.50 -12.27 -8.62
N GLY A 145 -10.04 -11.87 -9.81
CA GLY A 145 -10.11 -12.69 -11.02
C GLY A 145 -9.37 -14.02 -10.88
N VAL A 146 -8.17 -14.01 -10.30
CA VAL A 146 -7.40 -15.25 -10.03
C VAL A 146 -8.10 -16.13 -9.02
N VAL A 147 -8.64 -15.57 -7.93
CA VAL A 147 -9.42 -16.35 -6.95
C VAL A 147 -10.62 -17.00 -7.61
N GLY A 148 -11.40 -16.25 -8.40
CA GLY A 148 -12.56 -16.77 -9.12
C GLY A 148 -12.19 -17.85 -10.13
N MET A 149 -11.11 -17.66 -10.88
CA MET A 149 -10.57 -18.65 -11.82
C MET A 149 -10.20 -19.95 -11.10
N VAL A 150 -9.42 -19.88 -10.01
CA VAL A 150 -8.96 -21.06 -9.28
C VAL A 150 -10.12 -21.84 -8.68
N GLU A 151 -11.08 -21.17 -8.04
CA GLU A 151 -12.23 -21.85 -7.43
C GLU A 151 -13.15 -22.47 -8.50
N THR A 152 -13.32 -21.81 -9.64
CA THR A 152 -14.07 -22.37 -10.78
C THR A 152 -13.36 -23.58 -11.39
N ALA A 153 -12.04 -23.51 -11.54
CA ALA A 153 -11.22 -24.59 -12.08
C ALA A 153 -11.26 -25.85 -11.19
N LYS A 154 -11.15 -25.67 -9.87
CA LYS A 154 -11.28 -26.76 -8.89
C LYS A 154 -12.62 -27.46 -8.98
N LEU A 155 -13.72 -26.71 -9.09
CA LEU A 155 -15.06 -27.28 -9.27
C LEU A 155 -15.19 -28.11 -10.56
N ALA A 156 -14.43 -27.75 -11.60
CA ALA A 156 -14.35 -28.49 -12.86
C ALA A 156 -13.31 -29.64 -12.83
N GLY A 157 -12.62 -29.87 -11.72
CA GLY A 157 -11.62 -30.93 -11.57
C GLY A 157 -10.22 -30.59 -12.10
N PHE A 158 -9.92 -29.30 -12.33
CA PHE A 158 -8.60 -28.83 -12.75
C PHE A 158 -7.84 -28.24 -11.56
N GLU A 159 -6.69 -28.83 -11.23
CA GLU A 159 -5.83 -28.39 -10.13
C GLU A 159 -4.67 -27.49 -10.56
N LYS A 160 -4.48 -27.32 -11.88
CA LYS A 160 -3.43 -26.49 -12.48
C LYS A 160 -4.03 -25.66 -13.60
N VAL A 161 -3.88 -24.34 -13.53
CA VAL A 161 -4.45 -23.41 -14.52
C VAL A 161 -3.56 -22.20 -14.75
N ILE A 162 -3.62 -21.70 -15.99
CA ILE A 162 -3.05 -20.41 -16.37
C ILE A 162 -4.22 -19.47 -16.64
N GLY A 163 -4.25 -18.35 -15.93
CA GLY A 163 -5.20 -17.28 -16.14
C GLY A 163 -4.71 -16.34 -17.22
N PHE A 164 -5.63 -15.93 -18.09
CA PHE A 164 -5.42 -14.91 -19.11
C PHE A 164 -6.64 -13.99 -19.12
N ASP A 165 -6.49 -12.80 -18.54
CA ASP A 165 -7.53 -11.77 -18.49
C ASP A 165 -7.10 -10.58 -19.35
N MET A 166 -7.64 -10.49 -20.56
CA MET A 166 -7.34 -9.39 -21.47
C MET A 166 -8.49 -8.38 -21.46
N GLY A 167 -8.18 -7.18 -20.98
CA GLY A 167 -9.06 -6.03 -21.08
C GLY A 167 -8.81 -5.18 -22.33
N GLY A 168 -9.39 -3.99 -22.34
CA GLY A 168 -9.17 -3.01 -23.42
C GLY A 168 -7.77 -2.38 -23.39
N THR A 169 -7.07 -2.39 -22.26
CA THR A 169 -5.80 -1.65 -22.08
C THR A 169 -4.62 -2.56 -21.75
N SER A 170 -4.86 -3.60 -20.97
CA SER A 170 -3.82 -4.49 -20.44
C SER A 170 -4.29 -5.93 -20.47
N THR A 171 -3.33 -6.83 -20.30
CA THR A 171 -3.54 -8.26 -20.13
C THR A 171 -2.88 -8.70 -18.83
N ASP A 172 -3.65 -9.34 -17.96
CA ASP A 172 -3.18 -9.92 -16.71
C ASP A 172 -3.06 -11.45 -16.85
N VAL A 173 -1.88 -11.96 -16.54
CA VAL A 173 -1.57 -13.40 -16.61
C VAL A 173 -1.23 -13.92 -15.22
N ALA A 174 -1.83 -15.03 -14.84
CA ALA A 174 -1.59 -15.68 -13.55
C ALA A 174 -1.37 -17.17 -13.71
N HIS A 175 -0.66 -17.77 -12.76
CA HIS A 175 -0.39 -19.20 -12.72
C HIS A 175 -0.84 -19.78 -11.38
N TYR A 176 -1.44 -20.96 -11.43
CA TYR A 176 -1.83 -21.75 -10.26
C TYR A 176 -1.41 -23.20 -10.48
N ASP A 177 -0.62 -23.73 -9.55
CA ASP A 177 -0.18 -25.12 -9.52
C ASP A 177 -0.38 -25.69 -8.10
N GLY A 178 -1.64 -25.90 -7.72
CA GLY A 178 -2.02 -26.43 -6.41
C GLY A 178 -1.99 -25.43 -5.24
N GLU A 179 -1.32 -24.28 -5.39
CA GLU A 179 -1.31 -23.20 -4.39
C GLU A 179 -1.36 -21.80 -5.02
N TYR A 180 -1.85 -20.83 -4.25
CA TYR A 180 -1.85 -19.43 -4.66
C TYR A 180 -0.43 -18.87 -4.59
N GLU A 181 0.18 -18.61 -5.75
CA GLU A 181 1.48 -17.97 -5.83
C GLU A 181 1.41 -16.51 -5.35
N ARG A 182 2.36 -16.15 -4.48
CA ARG A 182 2.45 -14.80 -3.91
C ARG A 182 3.86 -14.25 -4.02
N ALA A 183 3.95 -12.94 -4.23
CA ALA A 183 5.18 -12.18 -4.17
C ALA A 183 5.12 -11.18 -3.01
N PHE A 184 6.23 -11.03 -2.29
CA PHE A 184 6.37 -10.10 -1.16
C PHE A 184 7.16 -8.84 -1.49
N ASP A 185 7.93 -8.88 -2.57
CA ASP A 185 8.68 -7.76 -3.14
C ASP A 185 8.27 -7.71 -4.61
N THR A 186 7.46 -6.72 -4.99
CA THR A 186 7.14 -6.47 -6.40
C THR A 186 7.45 -5.03 -6.76
N GLU A 187 7.66 -4.80 -8.06
CA GLU A 187 7.78 -3.47 -8.61
C GLU A 187 6.54 -3.20 -9.45
N VAL A 188 5.76 -2.19 -9.05
CA VAL A 188 4.56 -1.75 -9.78
C VAL A 188 4.83 -0.34 -10.28
N ALA A 189 4.79 -0.16 -11.61
CA ALA A 189 5.07 1.12 -12.26
C ALA A 189 6.38 1.80 -11.80
N GLY A 190 7.44 1.00 -11.59
CA GLY A 190 8.77 1.49 -11.15
C GLY A 190 8.90 1.71 -9.64
N VAL A 191 7.88 1.35 -8.84
CA VAL A 191 7.85 1.56 -7.39
C VAL A 191 7.86 0.22 -6.68
N ARG A 192 8.78 0.06 -5.73
CA ARG A 192 8.90 -1.17 -4.93
C ARG A 192 7.84 -1.20 -3.85
N ILE A 193 7.09 -2.29 -3.79
CA ILE A 193 6.07 -2.50 -2.77
C ILE A 193 6.38 -3.79 -2.02
N ARG A 194 6.36 -3.67 -0.69
CA ARG A 194 6.55 -4.76 0.26
C ARG A 194 5.25 -5.09 0.97
N ALA A 195 4.37 -5.72 0.23
CA ALA A 195 3.11 -6.26 0.73
C ALA A 195 2.87 -7.65 0.09
N PRO A 196 2.20 -8.58 0.78
CA PRO A 196 1.81 -9.85 0.17
C PRO A 196 0.84 -9.62 -0.98
N MET A 197 1.24 -9.97 -2.19
CA MET A 197 0.43 -9.82 -3.40
C MET A 197 0.36 -11.14 -4.15
N MET A 198 -0.79 -11.42 -4.77
CA MET A 198 -0.92 -12.50 -5.73
C MET A 198 0.05 -12.27 -6.89
N ARG A 199 0.72 -13.33 -7.33
CA ARG A 199 1.69 -13.24 -8.41
C ARG A 199 0.96 -13.14 -9.75
N ILE A 200 0.84 -11.92 -10.24
CA ILE A 200 0.15 -11.57 -11.49
C ILE A 200 1.13 -10.80 -12.35
N HIS A 201 1.22 -11.19 -13.62
CA HIS A 201 2.02 -10.53 -14.63
C HIS A 201 1.11 -9.67 -15.51
N THR A 202 1.23 -8.35 -15.39
CA THR A 202 0.49 -7.41 -16.23
C THR A 202 1.34 -6.98 -17.42
N VAL A 203 0.80 -7.14 -18.62
CA VAL A 203 1.35 -6.58 -19.86
C VAL A 203 0.51 -5.40 -20.28
N ALA A 204 1.14 -4.27 -20.63
CA ALA A 204 0.47 -3.06 -21.13
C ALA A 204 0.02 -3.22 -22.60
N ALA A 205 -0.65 -4.32 -22.90
CA ALA A 205 -1.25 -4.62 -24.19
C ALA A 205 -2.64 -5.21 -23.97
N GLY A 206 -3.63 -4.69 -24.68
CA GLY A 206 -5.01 -5.16 -24.63
C GLY A 206 -5.73 -4.87 -25.96
N GLY A 207 -7.06 -5.05 -25.98
CA GLY A 207 -7.84 -4.92 -27.21
C GLY A 207 -7.82 -3.52 -27.86
N GLY A 208 -7.52 -2.47 -27.10
CA GLY A 208 -7.44 -1.08 -27.54
C GLY A 208 -6.02 -0.57 -27.75
N SER A 209 -5.00 -1.43 -27.70
CA SER A 209 -3.62 -1.02 -27.97
C SER A 209 -3.48 -0.49 -29.40
N ILE A 210 -2.97 0.73 -29.52
CA ILE A 210 -2.84 1.40 -30.82
C ILE A 210 -1.56 0.93 -31.49
N LEU A 211 -1.70 0.45 -32.73
CA LEU A 211 -0.58 0.07 -33.58
C LEU A 211 -0.12 1.28 -34.40
N HIS A 212 1.17 1.59 -34.33
CA HIS A 212 1.82 2.63 -35.12
C HIS A 212 3.09 2.05 -35.77
N TYR A 213 3.49 2.61 -36.91
CA TYR A 213 4.66 2.19 -37.70
C TYR A 213 5.82 3.19 -37.58
#